data_AF-A0A4D7JZH2-F1
#
_entry.id   AF-A0A4D7JZH2-F1
#
_cell.length_a   1.000
_cell.length_b   1.000
_cell.length_c   1.000
_cell.angle_alpha   90.00
_cell.angle_beta   90.00
_cell.angle_gamma   90.00
#
_symmetry.space_group_name_H-M   'P 1'
#
loop_
_entity.id
_entity.type
_entity.pdbx_description
1 polymer ?
#
loop_
_entity_poly.entity_id
_entity_poly.type
_entity_poly.pdbx_seq_one_letter_code
_entity_poly.pdbx_strand_id
1 'polypeptide(L)'
;MDTDSKFKILECKFGDKRFKIEEDLPDVGWYLYAYDLNDKCLADHLQDDFETIIDFAFEEYQIPKTNWIDSEIRSFVQEETYKILAQRVLSHFDSKKLIDWAIMLMGKGFDSESLIILAGLDSDTTEEREQYFWQTIDELGFDINRTDFELIENYAVYVAESVVNKKIAPMDGLTIMQDIVRSTDYSKKYVQFYEIDEDLDYLKYDNHTIFNSGLTLKNADSFIIREFELFLETEKYNIDDKTRELAYCKHCDKIEKPKLKNIKNWIGKVKYQTWVCGLCESKDILHFSSQKGKEIILKRKTQPNRVDG
;
A
#
# COMPACT_ATOMS: atom_id res chain seq x y z
N MET A 1 -9.63 -14.66 31.93
CA MET A 1 -10.41 -15.30 30.85
C MET A 1 -10.47 -14.28 29.76
N ASP A 2 -9.61 -14.41 28.77
CA ASP A 2 -9.66 -13.60 27.55
C ASP A 2 -10.85 -14.08 26.73
N THR A 3 -11.85 -13.23 26.62
CA THR A 3 -12.82 -13.29 25.53
C THR A 3 -12.83 -11.91 24.92
N ASP A 4 -11.83 -11.61 24.09
CA ASP A 4 -11.99 -10.66 22.98
C ASP A 4 -13.00 -11.30 22.01
N SER A 5 -14.25 -11.40 22.44
CA SER A 5 -15.36 -11.72 21.56
C SER A 5 -15.56 -10.46 20.73
N LYS A 6 -15.02 -10.46 19.52
CA LYS A 6 -15.36 -9.43 18.54
C LYS A 6 -16.85 -9.54 18.27
N PHE A 7 -17.60 -8.55 18.71
CA PHE A 7 -19.02 -8.42 18.41
C PHE A 7 -19.22 -8.37 16.90
N LYS A 8 -20.21 -9.12 16.40
CA LYS A 8 -20.54 -9.10 14.98
C LYS A 8 -21.20 -7.77 14.62
N ILE A 9 -20.71 -7.16 13.53
CA ILE A 9 -21.28 -5.93 12.99
C ILE A 9 -21.62 -6.17 11.53
N LEU A 10 -22.87 -5.90 11.17
CA LEU A 10 -23.37 -5.91 9.79
C LEU A 10 -23.72 -4.50 9.37
N GLU A 11 -23.47 -4.16 8.12
CA GLU A 11 -23.81 -2.87 7.55
C GLU A 11 -24.50 -3.02 6.20
N CYS A 12 -25.37 -2.07 5.89
CA CYS A 12 -25.92 -1.92 4.55
C CYS A 12 -26.21 -0.45 4.24
N LYS A 13 -26.25 -0.12 2.95
CA LYS A 13 -26.78 1.13 2.44
C LYS A 13 -28.08 0.82 1.71
N PHE A 14 -29.15 1.52 2.04
CA PHE A 14 -30.46 1.29 1.42
C PHE A 14 -31.19 2.62 1.26
N GLY A 15 -31.49 2.99 0.01
CA GLY A 15 -31.99 4.33 -0.32
C GLY A 15 -30.97 5.42 0.02
N ASP A 16 -31.43 6.46 0.73
CA ASP A 16 -30.64 7.61 1.18
C ASP A 16 -30.13 7.46 2.62
N LYS A 17 -30.08 6.23 3.14
CA LYS A 17 -29.70 5.94 4.53
C LYS A 17 -28.62 4.86 4.61
N ARG A 18 -27.88 4.90 5.72
CA ARG A 18 -26.95 3.85 6.13
C ARG A 18 -27.52 3.15 7.36
N PHE A 19 -27.39 1.83 7.43
CA PHE A 19 -27.84 1.04 8.57
C PHE A 19 -26.70 0.17 9.11
N LYS A 20 -26.70 -0.03 10.42
CA LYS A 20 -25.74 -0.88 11.14
C LYS A 20 -26.51 -1.79 12.08
N ILE A 21 -26.27 -3.10 12.01
CA ILE A 21 -26.67 -4.06 13.04
C ILE A 21 -25.43 -4.44 13.84
N GLU A 22 -25.53 -4.42 15.16
CA GLU A 22 -24.43 -4.68 16.09
C GLU A 22 -24.87 -5.64 17.18
N GLU A 23 -24.11 -6.72 17.35
CA GLU A 23 -24.23 -7.64 18.47
C GLU A 23 -23.74 -6.96 19.75
N ASP A 24 -24.49 -7.10 20.85
CA ASP A 24 -24.03 -6.70 22.19
C ASP A 24 -23.78 -7.96 23.03
N LEU A 25 -23.57 -7.81 24.34
CA LEU A 25 -23.45 -8.91 25.27
C LEU A 25 -24.66 -9.85 25.13
N PRO A 26 -24.49 -11.18 25.30
CA PRO A 26 -25.56 -12.16 25.09
C PRO A 26 -26.85 -11.90 25.87
N ASP A 27 -26.76 -11.19 27.01
CA ASP A 27 -27.90 -10.85 27.87
C ASP A 27 -28.62 -9.55 27.45
N VAL A 28 -28.08 -8.81 26.46
CA VAL A 28 -28.60 -7.52 25.98
C VAL A 28 -29.33 -7.67 24.65
N GLY A 29 -28.73 -8.34 23.66
CA GLY A 29 -29.33 -8.56 22.34
C GLY A 29 -28.59 -7.86 21.19
N TRP A 30 -29.34 -7.35 20.21
CA TRP A 30 -28.84 -6.79 18.96
C TRP A 30 -29.43 -5.40 18.69
N TYR A 31 -28.56 -4.44 18.37
CA TYR A 31 -28.97 -3.10 17.99
C TYR A 31 -29.06 -2.94 16.47
N LEU A 32 -30.09 -2.26 15.98
CA LEU A 32 -30.18 -1.70 14.64
C LEU A 32 -30.12 -0.18 14.74
N TYR A 33 -29.11 0.42 14.12
CA TYR A 33 -28.97 1.86 13.98
C TYR A 33 -29.29 2.29 12.55
N ALA A 34 -30.05 3.37 12.42
CA ALA A 34 -30.30 4.04 11.14
C ALA A 34 -29.65 5.43 11.14
N TYR A 35 -28.89 5.74 10.10
CA TYR A 35 -28.16 7.00 9.93
C TYR A 35 -28.61 7.72 8.66
N ASP A 36 -28.56 9.05 8.67
CA ASP A 36 -28.62 9.85 7.44
C ASP A 36 -27.27 9.85 6.69
N LEU A 37 -27.23 10.53 5.54
CA LEU A 37 -26.03 10.67 4.71
C LEU A 37 -24.88 11.45 5.38
N ASN A 38 -25.12 12.15 6.49
CA ASN A 38 -24.12 12.90 7.25
C ASN A 38 -23.69 12.14 8.53
N ASP A 39 -23.95 10.83 8.59
CA ASP A 39 -23.69 9.97 9.75
C ASP A 39 -24.39 10.41 11.05
N LYS A 40 -25.46 11.18 10.95
CA LYS A 40 -26.29 11.48 12.11
C LYS A 40 -27.22 10.29 12.38
N CYS A 41 -27.15 9.74 13.59
CA CYS A 41 -28.09 8.71 14.03
C CYS A 41 -29.52 9.28 14.05
N LEU A 42 -30.40 8.63 13.30
CA LEU A 42 -31.82 8.96 13.18
C LEU A 42 -32.68 8.14 14.14
N ALA A 43 -32.31 6.87 14.34
CA ALA A 43 -33.01 5.93 15.21
C ALA A 43 -32.09 4.77 15.61
N ASP A 44 -32.37 4.19 16.77
CA ASP A 44 -31.79 2.95 17.29
C ASP A 44 -32.91 2.03 17.81
N HIS A 45 -32.78 0.73 17.54
CA HIS A 45 -33.75 -0.29 17.97
C HIS A 45 -33.00 -1.49 18.55
N LEU A 46 -33.50 -2.03 19.65
CA LEU A 46 -32.94 -3.22 20.31
C LEU A 46 -33.90 -4.40 20.14
N GLN A 47 -33.37 -5.56 19.78
CA GLN A 47 -34.10 -6.83 19.74
C GLN A 47 -33.30 -7.92 20.44
N ASP A 48 -34.00 -8.95 20.93
CA ASP A 48 -33.40 -10.00 21.77
C ASP A 48 -32.42 -10.90 21.00
N ASP A 49 -32.61 -11.07 19.69
CA ASP A 49 -31.80 -11.98 18.87
C ASP A 49 -31.61 -11.49 17.42
N PHE A 50 -30.66 -12.13 16.74
CA PHE A 50 -30.24 -11.77 15.39
C PHE A 50 -31.33 -11.91 14.33
N GLU A 51 -32.16 -12.95 14.41
CA GLU A 51 -33.21 -13.15 13.41
C GLU A 51 -34.31 -12.11 13.60
N THR A 52 -34.66 -11.81 14.85
CA THR A 52 -35.65 -10.77 15.18
C THR A 52 -35.21 -9.37 14.73
N ILE A 53 -33.93 -8.98 14.89
CA ILE A 53 -33.46 -7.66 14.43
C ILE A 53 -33.44 -7.56 12.89
N ILE A 54 -33.17 -8.66 12.19
CA ILE A 54 -33.19 -8.72 10.72
C ILE A 54 -34.63 -8.64 10.20
N ASP A 55 -35.56 -9.39 10.78
CA ASP A 55 -36.97 -9.33 10.43
C ASP A 55 -37.53 -7.93 10.70
N PHE A 56 -37.20 -7.33 11.84
CA PHE A 56 -37.55 -5.94 12.16
C PHE A 56 -37.01 -4.96 11.12
N ALA A 57 -35.75 -5.10 10.70
CA ALA A 57 -35.17 -4.25 9.67
C ALA A 57 -35.91 -4.36 8.33
N PHE A 58 -36.37 -5.56 7.97
CA PHE A 58 -37.18 -5.76 6.78
C PHE A 58 -38.58 -5.15 6.94
N GLU A 59 -39.26 -5.37 8.06
CA GLU A 59 -40.61 -4.83 8.29
C GLU A 59 -40.63 -3.30 8.32
N GLU A 60 -39.73 -2.68 9.09
CA GLU A 60 -39.71 -1.23 9.32
C GLU A 60 -39.05 -0.47 8.17
N TYR A 61 -37.95 -1.00 7.62
CA TYR A 61 -37.11 -0.28 6.64
C TYR A 61 -37.10 -0.92 5.25
N GLN A 62 -37.78 -2.05 5.06
CA GLN A 62 -37.84 -2.79 3.79
C GLN A 62 -36.45 -3.27 3.32
N ILE A 63 -35.52 -3.46 4.25
CA ILE A 63 -34.14 -3.89 3.97
C ILE A 63 -34.13 -5.43 3.86
N PRO A 64 -33.84 -6.00 2.68
CA PRO A 64 -33.77 -7.45 2.53
C PRO A 64 -32.62 -8.05 3.35
N LYS A 65 -32.80 -9.28 3.86
CA LYS A 65 -31.76 -10.01 4.60
C LYS A 65 -30.43 -10.10 3.84
N THR A 66 -30.50 -10.20 2.51
CA THR A 66 -29.35 -10.30 1.60
C THR A 66 -28.51 -9.03 1.51
N ASN A 67 -29.02 -7.89 1.96
CA ASN A 67 -28.29 -6.62 1.90
C ASN A 67 -27.32 -6.45 3.09
N TRP A 68 -27.44 -7.28 4.12
CA TRP A 68 -26.60 -7.20 5.31
C TRP A 68 -25.27 -7.91 5.09
N ILE A 69 -24.19 -7.14 5.13
CA ILE A 69 -22.83 -7.64 4.92
C ILE A 69 -22.02 -7.39 6.19
N ASP A 70 -21.24 -8.39 6.59
CA ASP A 70 -20.31 -8.26 7.70
C ASP A 70 -19.29 -7.14 7.45
N SER A 71 -19.14 -6.23 8.42
CA SER A 71 -18.30 -5.05 8.28
C SER A 71 -16.82 -5.39 8.08
N GLU A 72 -16.32 -6.52 8.62
CA GLU A 72 -14.96 -6.99 8.38
C GLU A 72 -14.83 -7.49 6.94
N ILE A 73 -15.82 -8.23 6.45
CA ILE A 73 -15.87 -8.68 5.05
C ILE A 73 -15.94 -7.47 4.10
N ARG A 74 -16.76 -6.47 4.42
CA ARG A 74 -16.89 -5.25 3.63
C ARG A 74 -15.59 -4.45 3.58
N SER A 75 -14.92 -4.30 4.72
CA SER A 75 -13.63 -3.62 4.80
C SER A 75 -12.56 -4.36 4.01
N PHE A 76 -12.49 -5.69 4.14
CA PHE A 76 -11.58 -6.52 3.36
C PHE A 76 -11.81 -6.35 1.85
N VAL A 77 -13.07 -6.41 1.39
CA VAL A 77 -13.40 -6.23 -0.03
C VAL A 77 -13.06 -4.82 -0.50
N GLN A 78 -13.28 -3.80 0.31
CA GLN A 78 -12.87 -2.44 -0.02
C GLN A 78 -11.34 -2.32 -0.20
N GLU A 79 -10.55 -2.96 0.66
CA GLU A 79 -9.09 -3.01 0.52
C GLU A 79 -8.65 -3.73 -0.77
N GLU A 80 -9.26 -4.87 -1.10
CA GLU A 80 -8.98 -5.57 -2.35
C GLU A 80 -9.39 -4.76 -3.59
N THR A 81 -10.50 -4.02 -3.49
CA THR A 81 -10.94 -3.07 -4.52
C THR A 81 -9.91 -1.94 -4.70
N TYR A 82 -9.33 -1.40 -3.64
CA TYR A 82 -8.26 -0.41 -3.77
C TYR A 82 -6.98 -1.00 -4.38
N LYS A 83 -6.65 -2.26 -4.09
CA LYS A 83 -5.50 -2.93 -4.71
C LYS A 83 -5.68 -3.10 -6.21
N ILE A 84 -6.88 -3.49 -6.67
CA ILE A 84 -7.13 -3.65 -8.10
C ILE A 84 -7.14 -2.28 -8.80
N LEU A 85 -7.71 -1.26 -8.17
CA LEU A 85 -7.68 0.11 -8.69
C LEU A 85 -6.25 0.66 -8.80
N ALA A 86 -5.40 0.42 -7.79
CA ALA A 86 -4.00 0.82 -7.85
C ALA A 86 -3.25 0.12 -9.00
N GLN A 87 -3.50 -1.16 -9.22
CA GLN A 87 -2.91 -1.91 -10.33
C GLN A 87 -3.38 -1.39 -11.69
N ARG A 88 -4.62 -0.91 -11.81
CA ARG A 88 -5.16 -0.28 -13.03
C ARG A 88 -4.41 1.00 -13.42
N VAL A 89 -3.84 1.72 -12.45
CA VAL A 89 -3.03 2.92 -12.71
C VAL A 89 -1.65 2.57 -13.28
N LEU A 90 -1.17 1.33 -13.10
CA LEU A 90 0.14 0.90 -13.56
C LEU A 90 0.14 0.58 -15.07
N SER A 91 1.30 0.74 -15.72
CA SER A 91 1.42 0.73 -17.19
C SER A 91 1.08 -0.60 -17.89
N HIS A 92 1.01 -1.70 -17.16
CA HIS A 92 0.78 -3.05 -17.70
C HIS A 92 -0.32 -3.81 -16.96
N PHE A 93 -1.46 -3.14 -16.73
CA PHE A 93 -2.60 -3.79 -16.09
C PHE A 93 -3.19 -4.92 -16.95
N ASP A 94 -3.27 -6.13 -16.39
CA ASP A 94 -4.01 -7.25 -16.97
C ASP A 94 -5.47 -7.19 -16.52
N SER A 95 -6.38 -6.92 -17.46
CA SER A 95 -7.82 -6.80 -17.17
C SER A 95 -8.47 -8.10 -16.70
N LYS A 96 -7.82 -9.25 -16.85
CA LYS A 96 -8.30 -10.51 -16.27
C LYS A 96 -8.32 -10.50 -14.75
N LYS A 97 -7.50 -9.67 -14.11
CA LYS A 97 -7.54 -9.49 -12.65
C LYS A 97 -8.88 -8.93 -12.15
N LEU A 98 -9.67 -8.27 -13.02
CA LEU A 98 -11.03 -7.85 -12.70
C LEU A 98 -11.97 -9.05 -12.53
N ILE A 99 -11.73 -10.14 -13.28
CA ILE A 99 -12.48 -11.40 -13.16
C ILE A 99 -12.09 -12.08 -11.84
N ASP A 100 -10.79 -12.18 -11.54
CA ASP A 100 -10.32 -12.76 -10.27
C ASP A 100 -10.91 -12.01 -9.06
N TRP A 101 -10.95 -10.68 -9.14
CA TRP A 101 -11.62 -9.83 -8.16
C TRP A 101 -13.11 -10.14 -8.06
N ALA A 102 -13.83 -10.26 -9.19
CA ALA A 102 -15.25 -10.58 -9.19
C ALA A 102 -15.55 -11.93 -8.52
N ILE A 103 -14.80 -12.97 -8.87
CA ILE A 103 -14.92 -14.31 -8.28
C ILE A 103 -14.66 -14.26 -6.77
N MET A 104 -13.67 -13.47 -6.34
CA MET A 104 -13.37 -13.28 -4.93
C MET A 104 -14.55 -12.62 -4.18
N LEU A 105 -15.14 -11.55 -4.74
CA LEU A 105 -16.31 -10.88 -4.17
C LEU A 105 -17.50 -11.83 -4.03
N MET A 106 -17.79 -12.62 -5.07
CA MET A 106 -18.84 -13.64 -5.03
C MET A 106 -18.59 -14.67 -3.93
N GLY A 107 -17.34 -15.13 -3.80
CA GLY A 107 -16.94 -16.03 -2.71
C GLY A 107 -17.07 -15.44 -1.31
N LYS A 108 -17.20 -14.11 -1.19
CA LYS A 108 -17.45 -13.37 0.05
C LYS A 108 -18.92 -13.03 0.29
N GLY A 109 -19.82 -13.48 -0.59
CA GLY A 109 -21.26 -13.30 -0.45
C GLY A 109 -21.80 -12.00 -1.06
N PHE A 110 -20.98 -11.28 -1.86
CA PHE A 110 -21.49 -10.18 -2.68
C PHE A 110 -22.20 -10.73 -3.91
N ASP A 111 -23.30 -10.09 -4.29
CA ASP A 111 -24.12 -10.48 -5.43
C ASP A 111 -24.65 -9.23 -6.14
N SER A 112 -24.51 -9.21 -7.46
CA SER A 112 -25.09 -8.22 -8.35
C SER A 112 -25.04 -8.75 -9.79
N GLU A 113 -25.92 -8.26 -10.66
CA GLU A 113 -25.99 -8.73 -12.05
C GLU A 113 -24.66 -8.49 -12.77
N SER A 114 -24.08 -7.30 -12.59
CA SER A 114 -22.82 -6.93 -13.21
C SER A 114 -21.63 -7.74 -12.69
N LEU A 115 -21.64 -8.11 -11.39
CA LEU A 115 -20.60 -8.95 -10.79
C LEU A 115 -20.58 -10.36 -11.39
N ILE A 116 -21.78 -10.96 -11.56
CA ILE A 116 -21.93 -12.29 -12.16
C ILE A 116 -21.45 -12.26 -13.61
N ILE A 117 -21.85 -11.22 -14.37
CA ILE A 117 -21.42 -11.07 -15.77
C ILE A 117 -19.90 -10.95 -15.82
N LEU A 118 -19.29 -10.05 -15.03
CA LEU A 118 -17.85 -9.83 -14.98
C LEU A 118 -17.07 -11.12 -14.73
N ALA A 119 -17.54 -11.95 -13.79
CA ALA A 119 -16.92 -13.23 -13.47
C ALA A 119 -16.91 -14.23 -14.65
N GLY A 120 -17.76 -14.03 -15.66
CA GLY A 120 -17.85 -14.86 -16.86
C GLY A 120 -17.04 -14.39 -18.07
N LEU A 121 -16.35 -13.24 -18.01
CA LEU A 121 -15.73 -12.58 -19.17
C LEU A 121 -14.31 -13.06 -19.54
N ASP A 122 -14.01 -14.35 -19.35
CA ASP A 122 -12.66 -14.92 -19.51
C ASP A 122 -12.06 -14.72 -20.91
N SER A 123 -12.92 -14.72 -21.94
CA SER A 123 -12.51 -14.63 -23.35
C SER A 123 -12.78 -13.27 -23.99
N ASP A 124 -13.37 -12.34 -23.23
CA ASP A 124 -13.88 -11.08 -23.75
C ASP A 124 -12.82 -9.96 -23.75
N THR A 125 -13.22 -8.77 -24.18
CA THR A 125 -12.32 -7.62 -24.34
C THR A 125 -12.03 -6.94 -23.00
N THR A 126 -10.96 -6.13 -22.95
CA THR A 126 -10.66 -5.32 -21.75
C THR A 126 -11.76 -4.29 -21.52
N GLU A 127 -12.29 -3.70 -22.59
CA GLU A 127 -13.35 -2.71 -22.56
C GLU A 127 -14.62 -3.24 -21.90
N GLU A 128 -15.01 -4.48 -22.24
CA GLU A 128 -16.18 -5.12 -21.62
C GLU A 128 -15.96 -5.43 -20.14
N ARG A 129 -14.78 -5.94 -19.75
CA ARG A 129 -14.46 -6.18 -18.33
C ARG A 129 -14.49 -4.89 -17.52
N GLU A 130 -13.92 -3.81 -18.06
CA GLU A 130 -13.91 -2.49 -17.43
C GLU A 130 -15.32 -1.94 -17.25
N GLN A 131 -16.19 -2.09 -18.25
CA GLN A 131 -17.59 -1.67 -18.15
C GLN A 131 -18.28 -2.34 -16.96
N TYR A 132 -18.22 -3.67 -16.87
CA TYR A 132 -18.91 -4.39 -15.79
C TYR A 132 -18.23 -4.23 -14.43
N PHE A 133 -16.92 -3.97 -14.40
CA PHE A 133 -16.23 -3.60 -13.17
C PHE A 133 -16.83 -2.33 -12.57
N TRP A 134 -16.97 -1.25 -13.34
CA TRP A 134 -17.55 -0.01 -12.82
C TRP A 134 -19.03 -0.13 -12.48
N GLN A 135 -19.81 -0.87 -13.27
CA GLN A 135 -21.21 -1.15 -12.93
C GLN A 135 -21.31 -1.92 -11.60
N THR A 136 -20.42 -2.88 -11.35
CA THR A 136 -20.35 -3.60 -10.08
C THR A 136 -20.00 -2.68 -8.90
N ILE A 137 -19.04 -1.76 -9.07
CA ILE A 137 -18.70 -0.76 -8.05
C ILE A 137 -19.93 0.07 -7.66
N ASP A 138 -20.69 0.54 -8.67
CA ASP A 138 -21.89 1.35 -8.47
C ASP A 138 -23.03 0.55 -7.82
N GLU A 139 -23.31 -0.66 -8.31
CA GLU A 139 -24.36 -1.56 -7.81
C GLU A 139 -24.13 -1.99 -6.36
N LEU A 140 -22.89 -2.29 -5.99
CA LEU A 140 -22.51 -2.67 -4.63
C LEU A 140 -22.29 -1.46 -3.71
N GLY A 141 -22.35 -0.24 -4.27
CA GLY A 141 -22.19 1.00 -3.52
C GLY A 141 -20.83 1.14 -2.84
N PHE A 142 -19.76 0.69 -3.49
CA PHE A 142 -18.40 0.92 -3.01
C PHE A 142 -18.04 2.40 -3.21
N ASP A 143 -17.48 3.00 -2.16
CA ASP A 143 -16.99 4.38 -2.25
C ASP A 143 -15.54 4.37 -2.77
N ILE A 144 -15.33 4.98 -3.93
CA ILE A 144 -14.00 5.12 -4.54
C ILE A 144 -13.53 6.56 -4.32
N ASN A 145 -13.16 6.88 -3.09
CA ASN A 145 -12.78 8.22 -2.65
C ASN A 145 -11.26 8.45 -2.55
N ARG A 146 -10.48 7.68 -3.32
CA ARG A 146 -9.01 7.75 -3.33
C ARG A 146 -8.48 8.28 -4.64
N THR A 147 -7.50 9.16 -4.54
CA THR A 147 -6.72 9.61 -5.69
C THR A 147 -5.80 8.50 -6.19
N ASP A 148 -5.41 8.55 -7.48
CA ASP A 148 -4.42 7.63 -8.05
C ASP A 148 -3.11 7.60 -7.24
N PHE A 149 -2.71 8.75 -6.70
CA PHE A 149 -1.54 8.85 -5.84
C PHE A 149 -1.71 8.04 -4.54
N GLU A 150 -2.81 8.23 -3.81
CA GLU A 150 -3.09 7.46 -2.59
C GLU A 150 -3.22 5.96 -2.87
N LEU A 151 -3.82 5.57 -3.99
CA LEU A 151 -3.93 4.18 -4.42
C LEU A 151 -2.54 3.57 -4.62
N ILE A 152 -1.66 4.25 -5.36
CA ILE A 152 -0.28 3.80 -5.59
C ILE A 152 0.50 3.72 -4.26
N GLU A 153 0.38 4.72 -3.38
CA GLU A 153 1.10 4.73 -2.10
C GLU A 153 0.68 3.55 -1.21
N ASN A 154 -0.62 3.33 -1.06
CA ASN A 154 -1.15 2.22 -0.28
C ASN A 154 -0.75 0.87 -0.88
N TYR A 155 -0.76 0.77 -2.22
CA TYR A 155 -0.36 -0.45 -2.91
C TYR A 155 1.15 -0.74 -2.76
N ALA A 156 2.01 0.28 -2.81
CA ALA A 156 3.44 0.12 -2.55
C ALA A 156 3.71 -0.42 -1.13
N VAL A 157 2.99 0.09 -0.13
CA VAL A 157 3.06 -0.42 1.26
C VAL A 157 2.60 -1.88 1.31
N TYR A 158 1.46 -2.21 0.70
CA TYR A 158 0.97 -3.59 0.64
C TYR A 158 1.98 -4.56 0.00
N VAL A 159 2.60 -4.17 -1.11
CA VAL A 159 3.63 -4.99 -1.79
C VAL A 159 4.80 -5.21 -0.86
N ALA A 160 5.28 -4.14 -0.21
CA ALA A 160 6.41 -4.22 0.71
C ALA A 160 6.13 -5.11 1.92
N GLU A 161 4.96 -4.96 2.56
CA GLU A 161 4.53 -5.84 3.64
C GLU A 161 4.41 -7.29 3.17
N SER A 162 3.90 -7.51 1.96
CA SER A 162 3.73 -8.84 1.40
C SER A 162 5.08 -9.53 1.13
N VAL A 163 6.11 -8.78 0.69
CA VAL A 163 7.47 -9.33 0.54
C VAL A 163 8.09 -9.64 1.91
N VAL A 164 8.04 -8.69 2.86
CA VAL A 164 8.61 -8.87 4.20
C VAL A 164 7.94 -10.04 4.94
N ASN A 165 6.63 -10.21 4.78
CA ASN A 165 5.87 -11.32 5.35
C ASN A 165 5.89 -12.60 4.49
N LYS A 166 6.71 -12.65 3.44
CA LYS A 166 6.92 -13.83 2.57
C LYS A 166 5.67 -14.33 1.84
N LYS A 167 4.70 -13.43 1.62
CA LYS A 167 3.51 -13.68 0.77
C LYS A 167 3.83 -13.51 -0.71
N ILE A 168 4.81 -12.65 -1.03
CA ILE A 168 5.32 -12.41 -2.38
C ILE A 168 6.83 -12.66 -2.36
N ALA A 169 7.38 -13.28 -3.41
CA ALA A 169 8.82 -13.49 -3.50
C ALA A 169 9.55 -12.14 -3.72
N PRO A 170 10.79 -11.96 -3.24
CA PRO A 170 11.48 -10.67 -3.33
C PRO A 170 11.59 -10.12 -4.75
N MET A 171 11.94 -10.96 -5.73
CA MET A 171 12.04 -10.56 -7.14
C MET A 171 10.70 -10.17 -7.76
N ASP A 172 9.62 -10.87 -7.41
CA ASP A 172 8.27 -10.53 -7.89
C ASP A 172 7.84 -9.18 -7.31
N GLY A 173 8.11 -8.96 -6.03
CA GLY A 173 7.86 -7.66 -5.39
C GLY A 173 8.68 -6.55 -6.02
N LEU A 174 9.97 -6.79 -6.31
CA LEU A 174 10.84 -5.83 -7.00
C LEU A 174 10.25 -5.45 -8.37
N THR A 175 9.80 -6.44 -9.13
CA THR A 175 9.15 -6.24 -10.45
C THR A 175 7.92 -5.34 -10.32
N ILE A 176 7.04 -5.58 -9.34
CA ILE A 176 5.87 -4.72 -9.09
C ILE A 176 6.30 -3.29 -8.70
N MET A 177 7.33 -3.16 -7.86
CA MET A 177 7.84 -1.84 -7.48
C MET A 177 8.44 -1.08 -8.67
N GLN A 178 9.01 -1.76 -9.68
CA GLN A 178 9.46 -1.08 -10.90
C GLN A 178 8.30 -0.47 -11.69
N ASP A 179 7.15 -1.14 -11.74
CA ASP A 179 5.95 -0.58 -12.37
C ASP A 179 5.51 0.69 -11.64
N ILE A 180 5.58 0.69 -10.31
CA ILE A 180 5.30 1.86 -9.47
C ILE A 180 6.32 2.98 -9.72
N VAL A 181 7.62 2.67 -9.82
CA VAL A 181 8.64 3.67 -10.16
C VAL A 181 8.32 4.34 -11.49
N ARG A 182 7.96 3.56 -12.52
CA ARG A 182 7.63 4.08 -13.84
C ARG A 182 6.34 4.90 -13.84
N SER A 183 5.29 4.45 -13.14
CA SER A 183 4.01 5.17 -13.07
C SER A 183 4.10 6.48 -12.28
N THR A 184 5.09 6.60 -11.39
CA THR A 184 5.31 7.78 -10.53
C THR A 184 6.42 8.71 -11.03
N ASP A 185 6.79 8.59 -12.31
CA ASP A 185 7.86 9.37 -12.95
C ASP A 185 9.15 9.38 -12.13
N TYR A 186 9.58 8.19 -11.70
CA TYR A 186 10.81 7.99 -10.94
C TYR A 186 10.87 8.77 -9.62
N SER A 187 9.72 8.85 -8.93
CA SER A 187 9.65 9.46 -7.60
C SER A 187 10.76 8.97 -6.67
N LYS A 188 11.38 9.91 -5.94
CA LYS A 188 12.46 9.64 -4.97
C LYS A 188 12.04 8.67 -3.87
N LYS A 189 10.74 8.50 -3.66
CA LYS A 189 10.15 7.54 -2.71
C LYS A 189 10.40 6.09 -3.13
N TYR A 190 10.44 5.81 -4.43
CA TYR A 190 10.50 4.45 -4.98
C TYR A 190 11.75 4.16 -5.82
N VAL A 191 12.46 5.19 -6.28
CA VAL A 191 13.55 5.05 -7.28
C VAL A 191 14.66 4.04 -6.89
N GLN A 192 14.86 3.76 -5.61
CA GLN A 192 15.85 2.76 -5.20
C GLN A 192 15.50 1.33 -5.62
N PHE A 193 14.24 0.99 -5.82
CA PHE A 193 13.85 -0.30 -6.37
C PHE A 193 14.28 -0.43 -7.84
N TYR A 194 14.22 0.66 -8.61
CA TYR A 194 14.77 0.69 -9.97
C TYR A 194 16.30 0.55 -9.97
N GLU A 195 17.00 1.27 -9.10
CA GLU A 195 18.47 1.17 -8.97
C GLU A 195 18.94 -0.26 -8.63
N ILE A 196 18.19 -0.99 -7.80
CA ILE A 196 18.49 -2.39 -7.46
C ILE A 196 18.33 -3.30 -8.67
N ASP A 197 17.25 -3.17 -9.43
CA ASP A 197 17.02 -4.02 -10.59
C ASP A 197 18.07 -3.80 -11.68
N GLU A 198 18.41 -2.55 -11.97
CA GLU A 198 19.52 -2.21 -12.88
C GLU A 198 20.82 -2.89 -12.44
N ASP A 199 21.18 -2.78 -11.16
CA ASP A 199 22.39 -3.42 -10.65
C ASP A 199 22.35 -4.95 -10.76
N LEU A 200 21.18 -5.58 -10.61
CA LEU A 200 21.04 -7.03 -10.82
C LEU A 200 21.29 -7.42 -12.27
N ASP A 201 20.82 -6.62 -13.23
CA ASP A 201 21.09 -6.83 -14.63
C ASP A 201 22.57 -6.64 -14.96
N TYR A 202 23.19 -5.55 -14.49
CA TYR A 202 24.63 -5.33 -14.65
C TYR A 202 25.48 -6.45 -14.01
N LEU A 203 25.06 -6.99 -12.87
CA LEU A 203 25.72 -8.14 -12.25
C LEU A 203 25.66 -9.40 -13.11
N LYS A 204 24.57 -9.64 -13.85
CA LYS A 204 24.43 -10.79 -14.76
C LYS A 204 25.36 -10.65 -15.97
N TYR A 205 25.55 -9.44 -16.50
CA TYR A 205 26.30 -9.20 -17.74
C TYR A 205 27.79 -8.91 -17.53
N ASP A 206 28.15 -8.15 -16.49
CA ASP A 206 29.50 -7.59 -16.33
C ASP A 206 30.00 -7.64 -14.86
N ASN A 207 29.32 -8.41 -14.00
CA ASN A 207 29.71 -8.70 -12.62
C ASN A 207 30.12 -7.45 -11.80
N HIS A 208 29.45 -6.33 -12.04
CA HIS A 208 29.61 -5.09 -11.30
C HIS A 208 28.25 -4.44 -11.01
N THR A 209 28.25 -3.46 -10.11
CA THR A 209 27.10 -2.64 -9.76
C THR A 209 27.42 -1.16 -10.00
N ILE A 210 26.39 -0.39 -10.31
CA ILE A 210 26.43 1.05 -10.53
C ILE A 210 26.08 1.79 -9.23
N PHE A 211 25.01 1.35 -8.54
CA PHE A 211 24.46 2.08 -7.41
C PHE A 211 24.77 1.42 -6.06
N ASN A 212 24.63 0.09 -5.99
CA ASN A 212 24.64 -0.69 -4.77
C ASN A 212 25.87 -1.59 -4.69
N SER A 213 26.99 -1.02 -4.23
CA SER A 213 28.28 -1.74 -4.14
C SER A 213 28.29 -2.98 -3.23
N GLY A 214 27.26 -3.20 -2.42
CA GLY A 214 27.10 -4.37 -1.55
C GLY A 214 26.20 -5.47 -2.11
N LEU A 215 25.56 -5.22 -3.25
CA LEU A 215 24.68 -6.17 -3.94
C LEU A 215 25.50 -7.17 -4.76
N THR A 216 25.09 -8.42 -4.73
CA THR A 216 25.66 -9.55 -5.47
C THR A 216 24.53 -10.51 -5.84
N LEU A 217 24.74 -11.37 -6.84
CA LEU A 217 23.75 -12.40 -7.19
C LEU A 217 23.48 -13.40 -6.04
N LYS A 218 24.44 -13.58 -5.12
CA LYS A 218 24.31 -14.50 -3.97
C LYS A 218 23.46 -13.95 -2.83
N ASN A 219 23.39 -12.63 -2.69
CA ASN A 219 22.65 -11.97 -1.62
C ASN A 219 21.43 -11.18 -2.13
N ALA A 220 21.09 -11.30 -3.42
CA ALA A 220 20.03 -10.53 -4.08
C ALA A 220 18.72 -10.54 -3.28
N ASP A 221 18.18 -11.71 -2.96
CA ASP A 221 16.93 -11.84 -2.20
C ASP A 221 16.99 -11.11 -0.86
N SER A 222 18.05 -11.34 -0.07
CA SER A 222 18.21 -10.68 1.23
C SER A 222 18.39 -9.16 1.11
N PHE A 223 19.03 -8.71 0.04
CA PHE A 223 19.24 -7.29 -0.23
C PHE A 223 17.92 -6.61 -0.60
N ILE A 224 17.12 -7.25 -1.47
CA ILE A 224 15.79 -6.76 -1.86
C ILE A 224 14.85 -6.72 -0.66
N ILE A 225 14.78 -7.79 0.14
CA ILE A 225 13.98 -7.81 1.38
C ILE A 225 14.39 -6.66 2.29
N ARG A 226 15.70 -6.43 2.45
CA ARG A 226 16.19 -5.33 3.28
C ARG A 226 15.76 -3.96 2.76
N GLU A 227 15.70 -3.77 1.45
CA GLU A 227 15.19 -2.53 0.86
C GLU A 227 13.69 -2.34 1.17
N PHE A 228 12.89 -3.41 1.08
CA PHE A 228 11.47 -3.36 1.45
C PHE A 228 11.26 -3.03 2.94
N GLU A 229 12.05 -3.61 3.84
CA GLU A 229 12.01 -3.27 5.27
C GLU A 229 12.32 -1.78 5.51
N LEU A 230 13.36 -1.27 4.84
CA LEU A 230 13.75 0.13 4.94
C LEU A 230 12.67 1.05 4.37
N PHE A 231 12.07 0.68 3.24
CA PHE A 231 10.94 1.40 2.67
C PHE A 231 9.78 1.51 3.68
N LEU A 232 9.33 0.40 4.26
CA LEU A 232 8.29 0.41 5.30
C LEU A 232 8.66 1.27 6.51
N GLU A 233 9.94 1.23 6.93
CA GLU A 233 10.42 2.11 7.99
C GLU A 233 10.35 3.59 7.59
N THR A 234 10.70 3.94 6.35
CA THR A 234 10.58 5.32 5.86
C THR A 234 9.13 5.82 5.81
N GLU A 235 8.19 4.95 5.42
CA GLU A 235 6.77 5.29 5.37
C GLU A 235 6.19 5.46 6.77
N LYS A 236 6.53 4.55 7.70
CA LYS A 236 6.13 4.64 9.11
C LYS A 236 6.52 5.97 9.76
N TYR A 237 7.66 6.54 9.39
CA TYR A 237 8.14 7.81 9.94
C TYR A 237 7.84 9.03 9.05
N ASN A 238 7.04 8.88 7.99
CA ASN A 238 6.65 9.95 7.07
C ASN A 238 7.87 10.76 6.57
N ILE A 239 8.91 10.06 6.12
CA ILE A 239 10.16 10.70 5.70
C ILE A 239 9.97 11.52 4.42
N ASP A 240 10.19 12.83 4.53
CA ASP A 240 10.04 13.79 3.45
C ASP A 240 11.19 13.78 2.43
N ASP A 241 10.94 14.36 1.25
CA ASP A 241 11.93 14.46 0.18
C ASP A 241 13.21 15.18 0.59
N LYS A 242 13.11 16.16 1.49
CA LYS A 242 14.28 16.88 2.01
C LYS A 242 15.20 15.93 2.77
N THR A 243 14.64 15.04 3.57
CA THR A 243 15.40 14.02 4.32
C THR A 243 15.98 12.97 3.37
N ARG A 244 15.26 12.61 2.30
CA ARG A 244 15.74 11.68 1.26
C ARG A 244 16.94 12.21 0.46
N GLU A 245 17.25 13.50 0.54
CA GLU A 245 18.43 14.12 -0.07
C GLU A 245 19.64 14.21 0.88
N LEU A 246 19.52 13.75 2.12
CA LEU A 246 20.59 13.86 3.10
C LEU A 246 21.60 12.72 2.95
N ALA A 247 22.82 12.98 3.41
CA ALA A 247 23.86 11.99 3.55
C ALA A 247 24.49 12.06 4.93
N TYR A 248 24.83 10.90 5.49
CA TYR A 248 25.67 10.80 6.67
C TYR A 248 27.15 10.85 6.27
N CYS A 249 27.92 11.73 6.88
CA CYS A 249 29.37 11.80 6.67
C CYS A 249 30.13 11.03 7.73
N LYS A 250 30.96 10.06 7.32
CA LYS A 250 31.76 9.26 8.26
C LYS A 250 32.92 10.03 8.90
N HIS A 251 33.34 11.15 8.29
CA HIS A 251 34.47 11.94 8.79
C HIS A 251 34.07 12.91 9.90
N CYS A 252 32.99 13.68 9.72
CA CYS A 252 32.54 14.66 10.72
C CYS A 252 31.34 14.21 11.55
N ASP A 253 30.83 13.00 11.30
CA ASP A 253 29.70 12.42 12.02
C ASP A 253 28.41 13.25 11.94
N LYS A 254 28.21 14.01 10.85
CA LYS A 254 27.02 14.84 10.62
C LYS A 254 26.16 14.30 9.48
N ILE A 255 24.85 14.53 9.60
CA ILE A 255 23.89 14.34 8.52
C ILE A 255 23.64 15.71 7.89
N GLU A 256 23.92 15.86 6.60
CA GLU A 256 23.76 17.11 5.86
C GLU A 256 23.48 16.81 4.39
N LYS A 257 22.88 17.77 3.68
CA LYS A 257 22.76 17.67 2.23
C LYS A 257 24.17 17.68 1.59
N PRO A 258 24.54 16.64 0.82
CA PRO A 258 25.85 16.61 0.17
C PRO A 258 25.93 17.69 -0.92
N LYS A 259 27.16 18.05 -1.29
CA LYS A 259 27.44 19.02 -2.36
C LYS A 259 28.25 18.34 -3.45
N LEU A 260 28.03 18.74 -4.69
CA LEU A 260 28.79 18.24 -5.83
C LEU A 260 30.13 18.99 -5.92
N LYS A 261 31.24 18.24 -6.00
CA LYS A 261 32.60 18.80 -6.10
C LYS A 261 33.29 18.33 -7.38
N ASN A 262 33.83 19.29 -8.13
CA ASN A 262 34.67 19.04 -9.30
C ASN A 262 36.04 18.54 -8.85
N ILE A 263 36.41 17.33 -9.23
CA ILE A 263 37.76 16.80 -9.06
C ILE A 263 38.56 17.09 -10.31
N LYS A 264 39.63 17.88 -10.18
CA LYS A 264 40.49 18.30 -11.28
C LYS A 264 41.71 17.38 -11.39
N ASN A 265 42.20 17.18 -12.62
CA ASN A 265 43.49 16.55 -12.86
C ASN A 265 44.64 17.53 -12.55
N TRP A 266 45.88 17.06 -12.67
CA TRP A 266 47.08 17.86 -12.39
C TRP A 266 47.24 19.10 -13.30
N ILE A 267 46.54 19.14 -14.45
CA ILE A 267 46.51 20.27 -15.40
C ILE A 267 45.30 21.19 -15.13
N GLY A 268 44.56 20.98 -14.03
CA GLY A 268 43.43 21.81 -13.63
C GLY A 268 42.13 21.57 -14.42
N LYS A 269 42.09 20.59 -15.34
CA LYS A 269 40.85 20.19 -16.05
C LYS A 269 39.99 19.30 -15.16
N VAL A 270 38.68 19.51 -15.17
CA VAL A 270 37.73 18.65 -14.45
C VAL A 270 37.84 17.23 -15.00
N LYS A 271 38.19 16.28 -14.13
CA LYS A 271 38.28 14.85 -14.46
C LYS A 271 36.93 14.17 -14.25
N TYR A 272 36.29 14.42 -13.11
CA TYR A 272 34.96 13.90 -12.76
C TYR A 272 34.34 14.74 -11.63
N GLN A 273 33.04 14.55 -11.41
CA GLN A 273 32.30 15.11 -10.28
C GLN A 273 32.03 14.04 -9.24
N THR A 274 32.03 14.42 -7.97
CA THR A 274 31.71 13.50 -6.87
C THR A 274 30.98 14.24 -5.76
N TRP A 275 30.10 13.52 -5.08
CA TRP A 275 29.40 14.03 -3.91
C TRP A 275 30.35 14.05 -2.71
N VAL A 276 30.31 15.16 -1.98
CA VAL A 276 31.06 15.33 -0.72
C VAL A 276 30.14 15.84 0.37
N CYS A 277 30.57 15.64 1.62
CA CYS A 277 29.92 16.24 2.78
C CYS A 277 29.79 17.76 2.61
N GLY A 278 28.59 18.30 2.84
CA GLY A 278 28.33 19.73 2.72
C GLY A 278 29.08 20.62 3.73
N LEU A 279 29.67 20.03 4.78
CA LEU A 279 30.37 20.70 5.88
C LEU A 279 31.90 20.54 5.82
N CYS A 280 32.41 19.30 5.75
CA CYS A 280 33.85 19.02 5.79
C CYS A 280 34.46 18.61 4.44
N GLU A 281 33.65 18.57 3.38
CA GLU A 281 34.07 18.18 2.02
C GLU A 281 34.68 16.77 1.87
N SER A 282 34.54 15.91 2.89
CA SER A 282 34.92 14.50 2.80
C SER A 282 34.08 13.78 1.75
N LYS A 283 34.72 12.88 0.98
CA LYS A 283 34.06 11.97 0.04
C LYS A 283 33.42 10.75 0.73
N ASP A 284 33.77 10.50 1.99
CA ASP A 284 33.25 9.35 2.74
C ASP A 284 31.88 9.67 3.33
N ILE A 285 30.87 9.58 2.46
CA ILE A 285 29.47 9.83 2.77
C ILE A 285 28.61 8.60 2.45
N LEU A 286 27.53 8.42 3.19
CA LEU A 286 26.49 7.42 2.97
C LEU A 286 25.19 8.16 2.69
N HIS A 287 24.80 8.20 1.42
CA HIS A 287 23.59 8.89 0.98
C HIS A 287 22.33 8.12 1.38
N PHE A 288 21.22 8.82 1.62
CA PHE A 288 19.93 8.19 1.92
C PHE A 288 19.44 7.25 0.81
N SER A 289 19.94 7.33 -0.42
CA SER A 289 19.60 6.31 -1.44
C SER A 289 20.23 4.94 -1.15
N SER A 290 21.33 4.88 -0.41
CA SER A 290 21.96 3.60 -0.02
C SER A 290 21.32 3.02 1.25
N GLN A 291 21.19 1.68 1.35
CA GLN A 291 20.65 1.02 2.54
C GLN A 291 21.35 1.44 3.84
N LYS A 292 22.69 1.46 3.85
CA LYS A 292 23.48 1.91 5.01
C LYS A 292 23.23 3.37 5.38
N GLY A 293 23.03 4.23 4.37
CA GLY A 293 22.69 5.63 4.60
C GLY A 293 21.30 5.79 5.20
N LYS A 294 20.29 5.09 4.66
CA LYS A 294 18.92 5.05 5.21
C LYS A 294 18.94 4.63 6.67
N GLU A 295 19.59 3.52 6.98
CA GLU A 295 19.68 2.98 8.35
C GLU A 295 20.21 4.00 9.36
N ILE A 296 21.32 4.67 9.03
CA ILE A 296 21.93 5.65 9.92
C ILE A 296 21.05 6.88 10.08
N ILE A 297 20.49 7.39 8.98
CA ILE A 297 19.67 8.60 8.98
C ILE A 297 18.35 8.35 9.72
N LEU A 298 17.67 7.23 9.44
CA LEU A 298 16.46 6.80 10.13
C LEU A 298 16.72 6.64 11.63
N LYS A 299 17.76 5.90 12.03
CA LYS A 299 18.10 5.71 13.44
C LYS A 299 18.30 7.03 14.19
N ARG A 300 18.96 8.03 13.59
CA ARG A 300 19.16 9.34 14.23
C ARG A 300 17.90 10.19 14.29
N LYS A 301 16.99 10.06 13.32
CA LYS A 301 15.71 10.76 13.30
C LYS A 301 14.73 10.18 14.32
N THR A 302 14.76 8.87 14.54
CA THR A 302 13.79 8.14 15.37
C THR A 302 14.27 7.99 16.82
N GLN A 303 15.56 8.12 17.07
CA GLN A 303 16.17 8.15 18.41
C GLN A 303 17.04 9.41 18.59
N PRO A 304 16.45 10.61 18.71
CA PRO A 304 17.22 11.85 18.84
C PRO A 304 18.10 11.92 20.11
N ASN A 305 17.89 11.06 21.11
CA ASN A 305 18.54 11.13 22.43
C ASN A 305 19.45 9.93 22.76
N ARG A 306 20.41 9.60 21.89
CA ARG A 306 21.52 8.69 22.25
C ARG A 306 22.89 9.20 21.77
N VAL A 307 23.19 10.47 22.04
CA VAL A 307 24.54 11.05 22.27
C VAL A 307 24.23 12.30 23.12
N ASP A 308 24.46 12.32 24.43
CA ASP A 308 25.76 12.60 25.02
C ASP A 308 25.96 11.84 26.34
N GLY A 309 27.05 11.07 26.39
CA GLY A 309 27.69 10.52 27.58
C GLY A 309 29.18 10.39 27.28
#